data_AF-A0A351G2G8-F1
#
_entry.id   AF-A0A351G2G8-F1
#
_cell.length_a   1.000
_cell.length_b   1.000
_cell.length_c   1.000
_cell.angle_alpha   90.00
_cell.angle_beta   90.00
_cell.angle_gamma   90.00
#
_symmetry.space_group_name_H-M   'P 1'
#
loop_
_entity.id
_entity.type
_entity.pdbx_description
1 polymer ?
#
loop_
_entity_poly.entity_id
_entity_poly.type
_entity_poly.pdbx_seq_one_letter_code
_entity_poly.pdbx_strand_id
1 'polypeptide(L)'
;MFLSLLLRNSGFAQAKSDHILLAIPFFRIKIPYTIVENVRMVQFKDLYERKKMSWSQKRFLTPYFPKTVATINLSRYPIAEGLLRIFLPSYLFIPREKGKGFVIYTKYYLEFNTQVDSR
;
A
#
# COMPACT_ATOMS: atom_id res chain seq x y z
N MET A 1 -10.27 15.92 12.72
CA MET A 1 -11.20 14.76 12.70
C MET A 1 -12.00 14.63 11.40
N PHE A 2 -12.00 15.61 10.48
CA PHE A 2 -12.64 15.51 9.14
C PHE A 2 -11.75 14.92 8.04
N LEU A 3 -10.42 15.14 8.08
CA LEU A 3 -9.49 14.64 7.03
C LEU A 3 -9.41 13.10 6.94
N SER A 4 -9.60 12.40 8.07
CA SER A 4 -9.47 10.93 8.15
C SER A 4 -10.61 10.17 7.46
N LEU A 5 -11.78 10.79 7.28
CA LEU A 5 -12.91 10.15 6.61
C LEU A 5 -12.76 10.20 5.08
N LEU A 6 -12.20 11.29 4.53
CA LEU A 6 -11.93 11.41 3.10
C LEU A 6 -10.78 10.49 2.63
N LEU A 7 -9.80 10.24 3.51
CA LEU A 7 -8.70 9.29 3.28
C LEU A 7 -9.14 7.81 3.34
N ARG A 8 -10.36 7.52 3.79
CA ARG A 8 -10.82 6.14 4.06
C ARG A 8 -11.07 5.30 2.80
N ASN A 9 -11.33 5.95 1.65
CA ASN A 9 -11.81 5.29 0.42
C ASN A 9 -11.02 5.63 -0.86
N SER A 10 -9.94 6.38 -0.77
CA SER A 10 -9.42 7.15 -1.92
C SER A 10 -7.99 6.76 -2.35
N GLY A 11 -7.44 5.70 -1.74
CA GLY A 11 -6.24 5.02 -2.24
C GLY A 11 -6.62 3.86 -3.17
N PHE A 12 -6.25 3.93 -4.45
CA PHE A 12 -6.41 2.81 -5.38
C PHE A 12 -5.11 2.52 -6.12
N ALA A 13 -4.89 1.24 -6.41
CA ALA A 13 -3.84 0.78 -7.31
C ALA A 13 -4.49 0.33 -8.61
N GLN A 14 -3.96 0.82 -9.72
CA GLN A 14 -4.41 0.45 -11.05
C GLN A 14 -3.21 -0.06 -11.85
N ALA A 15 -3.33 -1.26 -12.41
CA ALA A 15 -2.38 -1.75 -13.40
C ALA A 15 -2.60 -0.99 -14.70
N LYS A 16 -1.58 -0.29 -15.20
CA LYS A 16 -1.52 0.29 -16.55
C LYS A 16 -0.60 -0.56 -17.42
N SER A 17 -0.52 -0.30 -18.71
CA SER A 17 0.29 -1.10 -19.66
C SER A 17 1.77 -1.20 -19.29
N ASP A 18 2.31 -0.12 -18.77
CA ASP A 18 3.75 0.11 -18.56
C ASP A 18 4.12 0.25 -17.06
N HIS A 19 3.15 0.58 -16.21
CA HIS A 19 3.38 0.81 -14.79
C HIS A 19 2.16 0.47 -13.93
N ILE A 20 2.38 0.29 -12.63
CA ILE A 20 1.32 0.31 -11.62
C ILE A 20 1.14 1.77 -11.18
N LEU A 21 -0.05 2.31 -11.37
CA LEU A 21 -0.44 3.61 -10.85
C LEU A 21 -1.01 3.45 -9.45
N LEU A 22 -0.27 3.90 -8.44
CA LEU A 22 -0.75 4.03 -7.08
C LEU A 22 -1.29 5.46 -6.87
N ALA A 23 -2.60 5.61 -6.90
CA ALA A 23 -3.28 6.85 -6.61
C ALA A 23 -3.70 6.87 -5.14
N ILE A 24 -3.29 7.92 -4.43
CA ILE A 24 -3.54 8.24 -3.03
C ILE A 24 -4.05 9.70 -3.06
N PRO A 25 -4.84 10.21 -2.10
CA PRO A 25 -5.61 11.45 -2.31
C PRO A 25 -4.82 12.67 -2.79
N PHE A 26 -3.54 12.75 -2.43
CA PHE A 26 -2.65 13.85 -2.83
C PHE A 26 -1.47 13.38 -3.71
N PHE A 27 -1.32 12.07 -3.95
CA PHE A 27 -0.15 11.50 -4.62
C PHE A 27 -0.56 10.49 -5.69
N ARG A 28 0.00 10.65 -6.88
CA ARG A 28 -0.07 9.64 -7.95
C ARG A 28 1.33 9.14 -8.21
N ILE A 29 1.63 7.95 -7.72
CA ILE A 29 2.94 7.32 -7.85
C ILE A 29 2.87 6.35 -9.00
N LYS A 30 3.72 6.55 -10.02
CA LYS A 30 3.91 5.58 -11.10
C LYS A 30 5.03 4.63 -10.69
N ILE A 31 4.72 3.35 -10.61
CA ILE A 31 5.65 2.29 -10.22
C ILE A 31 5.90 1.44 -11.48
N PRO A 32 7.06 1.58 -12.14
CA PRO A 32 7.40 0.75 -13.29
C PRO A 32 7.44 -0.73 -12.92
N TYR A 33 6.98 -1.62 -13.81
CA TYR A 33 7.05 -3.07 -13.55
C TYR A 33 8.48 -3.57 -13.36
N THR A 34 9.48 -2.91 -13.95
CA THR A 34 10.91 -3.26 -13.83
C THR A 34 11.46 -3.20 -12.40
N ILE A 35 10.78 -2.50 -11.48
CA ILE A 35 11.16 -2.43 -10.06
C ILE A 35 10.22 -3.23 -9.16
N VAL A 36 9.17 -3.84 -9.71
CA VAL A 36 8.23 -4.68 -8.97
C VAL A 36 8.80 -6.08 -8.89
N GLU A 37 9.06 -6.55 -7.68
CA GLU A 37 9.59 -7.91 -7.46
C GLU A 37 8.48 -8.95 -7.39
N ASN A 38 7.37 -8.60 -6.75
CA ASN A 38 6.17 -9.42 -6.68
C ASN A 38 5.01 -8.63 -6.06
N VAL A 39 3.81 -9.14 -6.28
CA VAL A 39 2.61 -8.71 -5.56
C VAL A 39 2.08 -9.90 -4.76
N ARG A 40 1.88 -9.74 -3.45
CA ARG A 40 1.39 -10.82 -2.59
C ARG A 40 0.24 -10.39 -1.72
N MET A 41 -0.67 -11.32 -1.46
CA MET A 41 -1.74 -11.17 -0.50
C MET A 41 -1.30 -11.59 0.89
N VAL A 42 -1.55 -10.72 1.87
CA VAL A 42 -1.24 -10.98 3.28
C VAL A 42 -2.35 -10.42 4.15
N GLN A 43 -2.57 -10.98 5.35
CA GLN A 43 -3.51 -10.35 6.28
C GLN A 43 -2.84 -9.10 6.86
N PHE A 44 -3.60 -8.01 6.99
CA PHE A 44 -3.04 -6.75 7.50
C PHE A 44 -2.45 -6.91 8.91
N LYS A 45 -3.04 -7.79 9.74
CA LYS A 45 -2.53 -8.15 11.07
C LYS A 45 -1.15 -8.81 11.04
N ASP A 46 -0.81 -9.52 9.96
CA ASP A 46 0.46 -10.23 9.82
C ASP A 46 1.58 -9.26 9.42
N LEU A 47 1.23 -8.12 8.82
CA LEU A 47 2.19 -7.06 8.49
C LEU A 47 2.55 -6.24 9.72
N TYR A 48 1.56 -5.83 10.52
CA TYR A 48 1.79 -4.85 11.59
C TYR A 48 1.43 -5.36 12.98
N GLU A 49 2.35 -5.17 13.92
CA GLU A 49 2.07 -5.44 15.33
C GLU A 49 1.22 -4.32 15.95
N ARG A 50 0.02 -4.67 16.44
CA ARG A 50 -0.84 -3.71 17.17
C ARG A 50 -0.10 -2.99 18.29
N LYS A 51 0.80 -3.68 19.02
CA LYS A 51 1.51 -3.11 20.18
C LYS A 51 2.37 -1.90 19.80
N LYS A 52 2.96 -1.88 18.61
CA LYS A 52 3.86 -0.83 18.10
C LYS A 52 3.13 0.38 17.51
N MET A 53 1.80 0.34 17.38
CA MET A 53 1.00 1.44 16.81
C MET A 53 0.60 2.48 17.86
N SER A 54 0.60 3.75 17.45
CA SER A 54 0.01 4.85 18.23
C SER A 54 -1.50 4.65 18.43
N TRP A 55 -2.09 5.31 19.43
CA TRP A 55 -3.52 5.17 19.74
C TRP A 55 -4.42 5.60 18.58
N SER A 56 -4.06 6.67 17.87
CA SER A 56 -4.78 7.14 16.68
C SER A 56 -4.72 6.12 15.53
N GLN A 57 -3.55 5.54 15.26
CA GLN A 57 -3.37 4.48 14.27
C GLN A 57 -4.15 3.22 14.65
N LYS A 58 -4.11 2.78 15.91
CA LYS A 58 -4.93 1.66 16.40
C LYS A 58 -6.39 1.91 16.10
N ARG A 59 -6.92 3.08 16.47
CA ARG A 59 -8.33 3.42 16.25
C ARG A 59 -8.70 3.44 14.76
N PHE A 60 -7.85 4.00 13.90
CA PHE A 60 -8.09 4.09 12.46
C PHE A 60 -7.96 2.74 11.73
N LEU A 61 -6.93 1.95 12.09
CA LEU A 61 -6.57 0.71 11.41
C LEU A 61 -7.29 -0.53 11.95
N THR A 62 -7.85 -0.48 13.16
CA THR A 62 -8.65 -1.57 13.77
C THR A 62 -9.61 -2.26 12.80
N PRO A 63 -10.44 -1.55 12.00
CA PRO A 63 -11.36 -2.20 11.06
C PRO A 63 -10.67 -2.90 9.87
N TYR A 64 -9.38 -2.65 9.63
CA TYR A 64 -8.61 -3.25 8.54
C TYR A 64 -7.79 -4.47 8.98
N PHE A 65 -7.58 -4.69 10.30
CA PHE A 65 -6.84 -5.85 10.83
C PHE A 65 -7.31 -7.22 10.32
N PRO A 66 -8.63 -7.53 10.28
CA PRO A 66 -9.08 -8.83 9.79
C PRO A 66 -9.08 -8.93 8.26
N LYS A 67 -8.64 -7.88 7.55
CA LYS A 67 -8.74 -7.81 6.09
C LYS A 67 -7.45 -8.23 5.41
N THR A 68 -7.59 -8.88 4.28
CA THR A 68 -6.48 -9.15 3.36
C THR A 68 -6.12 -7.88 2.61
N VAL A 69 -4.82 -7.60 2.52
CA VAL A 69 -4.24 -6.49 1.76
C VAL A 69 -3.24 -7.03 0.75
N ALA A 70 -3.04 -6.26 -0.31
CA ALA A 70 -1.99 -6.52 -1.27
C ALA A 70 -0.71 -5.80 -0.84
N THR A 71 0.41 -6.50 -0.94
CA THR A 71 1.75 -5.95 -0.81
C THR A 71 2.38 -5.91 -2.18
N ILE A 72 2.84 -4.74 -2.61
CA ILE A 72 3.64 -4.60 -3.83
C ILE A 72 5.08 -4.46 -3.36
N ASN A 73 5.84 -5.56 -3.46
CA ASN A 73 7.24 -5.59 -3.09
C ASN A 73 8.06 -4.96 -4.21
N LEU A 74 8.94 -4.04 -3.83
CA LEU A 74 9.76 -3.27 -4.76
C LEU A 74 11.24 -3.44 -4.43
N SER A 75 12.07 -3.58 -5.46
CA SER A 75 13.53 -3.59 -5.29
C SER A 75 14.05 -2.22 -4.83
N ARG A 76 13.40 -1.15 -5.29
CA ARG A 76 13.64 0.25 -4.88
C ARG A 76 12.37 1.08 -4.98
N TYR A 77 12.29 2.18 -4.22
CA TYR A 77 11.20 3.13 -4.37
C TYR A 77 11.37 3.98 -5.65
N PRO A 78 10.28 4.34 -6.35
CA PRO A 78 10.33 5.16 -7.57
C PRO A 78 10.72 6.63 -7.28
N ILE A 79 10.59 7.06 -6.03
CA ILE A 79 10.95 8.39 -5.51
C ILE A 79 11.73 8.16 -4.21
N ALA A 80 12.51 9.15 -3.76
CA ALA A 80 13.23 9.09 -2.49
C ALA A 80 12.31 8.66 -1.33
N GLU A 81 12.69 7.59 -0.62
CA GLU A 81 11.89 7.00 0.48
C GLU A 81 11.58 8.04 1.56
N GLY A 82 12.52 8.93 1.87
CA GLY A 82 12.33 10.00 2.84
C GLY A 82 11.16 10.92 2.46
N LEU A 83 11.07 11.33 1.19
CA LEU A 83 9.99 12.17 0.69
C LEU A 83 8.65 11.43 0.78
N LEU A 84 8.63 10.16 0.37
CA LEU A 84 7.43 9.33 0.47
C LEU A 84 6.95 9.21 1.92
N ARG A 85 7.84 9.03 2.90
CA ARG A 85 7.48 8.88 4.32
C ARG A 85 7.05 10.18 5.00
N ILE A 86 7.45 11.34 4.47
CA ILE A 86 6.96 12.64 4.95
C ILE A 86 5.49 12.83 4.55
N PHE A 87 5.16 12.44 3.33
CA PHE A 87 3.84 12.70 2.76
C PHE A 87 2.83 11.56 2.95
N LEU A 88 3.31 10.33 3.05
CA LEU A 88 2.47 9.15 3.19
C LEU A 88 2.55 8.58 4.60
N PRO A 89 1.42 8.15 5.16
CA PRO A 89 1.42 7.51 6.46
C PRO A 89 2.17 6.18 6.44
N SER A 90 2.83 5.86 7.56
CA SER A 90 3.70 4.68 7.69
C SER A 90 3.02 3.34 7.39
N TYR A 91 1.70 3.22 7.62
CA TYR A 91 0.93 2.00 7.37
C TYR A 91 0.65 1.69 5.88
N LEU A 92 1.07 2.58 4.97
CA LEU A 92 1.08 2.32 3.52
C LEU A 92 2.40 1.71 3.06
N PHE A 93 3.40 1.57 3.94
CA PHE A 93 4.70 0.99 3.61
C PHE A 93 4.86 -0.36 4.27
N ILE A 94 5.45 -1.30 3.54
CA ILE A 94 5.87 -2.56 4.14
C ILE A 94 6.85 -2.24 5.29
N PRO A 95 6.69 -2.85 6.48
CA PRO A 95 7.63 -2.68 7.58
C PRO A 95 9.05 -2.97 7.12
N ARG A 96 10.02 -2.16 7.54
CA ARG A 96 11.41 -2.24 7.05
C ARG A 96 12.03 -3.61 7.28
N GLU A 97 11.68 -4.28 8.38
CA GLU A 97 12.10 -5.66 8.68
C GLU A 97 11.55 -6.72 7.70
N LYS A 98 10.47 -6.42 6.96
CA LYS A 98 9.80 -7.35 6.02
C LYS A 98 10.08 -7.05 4.55
N GLY A 99 10.70 -5.92 4.25
CA GLY A 99 11.08 -5.54 2.89
C GLY A 99 10.77 -4.08 2.55
N LYS A 100 10.72 -3.79 1.25
CA LYS A 100 10.44 -2.47 0.68
C LYS A 100 9.24 -2.56 -0.23
N GLY A 101 8.37 -1.56 -0.19
CA GLY A 101 7.18 -1.55 -1.03
C GLY A 101 5.97 -0.93 -0.35
N PHE A 102 4.82 -1.12 -0.98
CA PHE A 102 3.56 -0.50 -0.56
C PHE A 102 2.53 -1.54 -0.12
N VAL A 103 1.71 -1.14 0.85
CA VAL A 103 0.56 -1.91 1.34
C VAL A 103 -0.71 -1.24 0.87
N ILE A 104 -1.54 -1.98 0.15
CA ILE A 104 -2.71 -1.44 -0.54
C ILE A 104 -3.91 -2.30 -0.18
N TYR A 105 -4.96 -1.63 0.30
CA TYR A 105 -6.25 -2.23 0.52
C TYR A 105 -7.15 -1.86 -0.66
N THR A 106 -7.29 -2.77 -1.63
CA THR A 106 -8.18 -2.58 -2.78
C THR A 106 -9.25 -3.65 -2.85
N LYS A 107 -10.50 -3.23 -3.14
CA LYS A 107 -11.65 -4.11 -3.33
C LYS A 107 -11.62 -4.84 -4.68
N TYR A 108 -10.83 -4.35 -5.64
CA TYR A 108 -10.77 -4.82 -7.03
C TYR A 108 -9.49 -5.62 -7.34
N TYR A 109 -8.93 -6.30 -6.33
CA TYR A 109 -7.63 -6.97 -6.46
C TYR A 109 -7.63 -8.13 -7.46
N LEU A 110 -8.73 -8.88 -7.59
CA LEU A 110 -8.77 -10.04 -8.49
C LEU A 110 -8.45 -9.62 -9.94
N GLU A 111 -9.03 -8.52 -10.38
CA GLU A 111 -8.78 -7.92 -11.70
C GLU A 111 -7.34 -7.38 -11.81
N PHE A 112 -6.80 -6.81 -10.73
CA PHE A 112 -5.43 -6.30 -10.68
C PHE A 112 -4.39 -7.43 -10.79
N ASN A 113 -4.56 -8.53 -10.07
CA ASN A 113 -3.60 -9.64 -10.07
C ASN A 113 -3.54 -10.32 -11.44
N THR A 114 -4.70 -10.59 -12.04
CA THR A 114 -4.75 -11.17 -13.39
C THR A 114 -4.07 -10.28 -14.42
N GLN A 115 -4.18 -8.95 -14.29
CA GLN A 115 -3.51 -8.01 -15.20
C GLN A 115 -2.00 -7.90 -14.99
N VAL A 116 -1.52 -8.10 -13.75
CA VAL A 116 -0.08 -8.11 -13.45
C VAL A 116 0.54 -9.44 -13.88
N ASP A 117 -0.09 -10.58 -13.58
CA ASP A 117 0.44 -11.92 -13.92
C ASP A 117 0.39 -12.21 -15.44
N SER A 118 -0.45 -11.51 -16.20
CA SER A 118 -0.54 -11.66 -17.67
C SER A 118 0.52 -10.87 -18.45
N ARG A 119 1.50 -10.26 -17.77
CA ARG A 119 2.61 -9.52 -18.40
C ARG A 119 3.95 -9.97 -17.87
#